data_AF-W7US86-F1
#
_entry.id   AF-W7US86-F1
#
_cell.length_a   1.000
_cell.length_b   1.000
_cell.length_c   1.000
_cell.angle_alpha   90.00
_cell.angle_beta   90.00
_cell.angle_gamma   90.00
#
_symmetry.space_group_name_H-M   'P 1'
#
loop_
_entity.id
_entity.type
_entity.pdbx_description
1 polymer ?
#
loop_
_entity_poly.entity_id
_entity_poly.type
_entity_poly.pdbx_seq_one_letter_code
_entity_poly.pdbx_strand_id
1 'polypeptide(L)'
;MKLSSALSAAIAAAVMLLPSFTAKAETTLSVTVPGDINLSNSFTLSDLVTMQNYLHGKTTLSEQAFINADLNSDGTVDIFDMCLFRKKMISESGGFTKTVSDLQYSDKMHSDPHEDYILSTDDLNRYFSPLHVITVDGDCFDVPTYTDEDIEKFTEIYNEEFFKDNILLLKTELKPDGGENNIGDVYYSGDHIEAEFFQTYSGERTNSYEEHLQLLQVVIPRTLNNAKGFDWVYRYPDAEAKVESEFTSELTGSGWKAAVYGQSPQIFTSKALFDKWTEGKFHSAVERSLKNKYNEEFFAQNALVLNLTAQSNGSCPITADAQVTANKVTLTYDRDLTGAKTSKGVYITQAVIPKGACHNYKAEVIRSWEKPVLLDHKEYDLGMLCETHNKDMTKTFGMKPRWVNSQEELDEYLGEYLTDEAIELINAKLYVHSAYVWVDYDVIGATHKLSSSYVSQDEKILELNTVSSTPFGDIGGAFLHILTTSNDISGYEVKIHDFYVNDNYPILDKEPIEIDFMDGSLYDSRTLFVNQYGFGGEYSADLYLTHSGGGPIRYSSYEYIGTIELFPDYEPFTGEYTYTENDDGSHTVTGSDFSLKYTDGILKVSCKTSPDSDYTDYEFEIGK
;
A
#
# COMPACT_ATOMS: atom_id res chain seq x y z
N MET A 1 28.64 -0.50 -71.11
CA MET A 1 29.79 -1.37 -71.42
C MET A 1 30.74 -1.30 -70.22
N LYS A 2 30.94 -2.44 -69.53
CA LYS A 2 31.73 -2.60 -68.29
C LYS A 2 33.22 -2.34 -68.52
N LEU A 3 33.93 -1.93 -67.47
CA LEU A 3 35.30 -2.32 -67.03
C LEU A 3 35.65 -1.39 -65.83
N SER A 4 35.54 -1.82 -64.55
CA SER A 4 36.55 -2.52 -63.72
C SER A 4 37.90 -1.76 -63.65
N SER A 5 38.60 -1.54 -62.53
CA SER A 5 38.88 -2.42 -61.38
C SER A 5 39.85 -1.70 -60.40
N ALA A 6 39.77 -2.02 -59.10
CA ALA A 6 40.88 -2.27 -58.13
C ALA A 6 41.97 -1.18 -57.90
N LEU A 7 42.68 -1.05 -56.77
CA LEU A 7 42.66 -1.52 -55.39
C LEU A 7 43.93 -0.90 -54.73
N SER A 8 43.79 -0.31 -53.54
CA SER A 8 44.74 -0.19 -52.42
C SER A 8 46.12 0.51 -52.46
N ALA A 9 46.33 1.26 -51.36
CA ALA A 9 47.57 1.51 -50.57
C ALA A 9 48.63 2.46 -51.18
N ALA A 10 49.26 3.39 -50.47
CA ALA A 10 49.42 3.71 -49.05
C ALA A 10 49.86 5.19 -48.93
N ILE A 11 49.78 5.80 -47.75
CA ILE A 11 50.88 6.58 -47.12
C ILE A 11 50.41 7.01 -45.72
N ALA A 12 51.19 6.60 -44.73
CA ALA A 12 51.07 7.02 -43.35
C ALA A 12 51.90 8.29 -43.08
N ALA A 13 51.36 9.11 -42.17
CA ALA A 13 52.04 9.99 -41.21
C ALA A 13 52.88 11.19 -41.71
N ALA A 14 52.31 12.39 -41.57
CA ALA A 14 53.03 13.55 -41.05
C ALA A 14 52.05 14.47 -40.29
N VAL A 15 52.32 14.63 -39.00
CA VAL A 15 51.61 15.43 -38.00
C VAL A 15 51.64 16.91 -38.38
N MET A 16 50.47 17.56 -38.45
CA MET A 16 50.35 19.00 -38.18
C MET A 16 49.11 19.27 -37.33
N LEU A 17 49.36 19.87 -36.17
CA LEU A 17 48.38 20.31 -35.18
C LEU A 17 47.34 21.24 -35.81
N LEU A 18 46.07 20.90 -35.62
CA LEU A 18 44.98 21.86 -35.49
C LEU A 18 44.10 21.41 -34.31
N PRO A 19 43.59 22.34 -33.49
CA PRO A 19 42.78 21.99 -32.33
C PRO A 19 41.52 21.27 -32.82
N SER A 20 41.31 20.05 -32.32
CA SER A 20 40.04 19.36 -32.43
C SER A 20 38.97 20.25 -31.85
N PHE A 21 38.17 20.88 -32.71
CA PHE A 21 36.78 21.10 -32.38
C PHE A 21 36.22 19.69 -32.19
N THR A 22 36.13 19.24 -30.93
CA THR A 22 35.22 18.16 -30.59
C THR A 22 33.86 18.70 -30.97
N ALA A 23 33.37 18.28 -32.15
CA ALA A 23 31.98 18.38 -32.49
C ALA A 23 31.24 17.74 -31.31
N LYS A 24 30.53 18.59 -30.56
CA LYS A 24 29.50 18.17 -29.62
C LYS A 24 28.67 17.15 -30.39
N ALA A 25 28.67 15.90 -29.94
CA ALA A 25 27.79 14.88 -30.49
C ALA A 25 26.41 15.52 -30.56
N GLU A 26 25.88 15.65 -31.77
CA GLU A 26 24.48 15.96 -31.95
C GLU A 26 23.75 14.83 -31.26
N THR A 27 23.21 15.12 -30.08
CA THR A 27 22.21 14.28 -29.44
C THR A 27 21.02 14.32 -30.39
N THR A 28 21.01 13.42 -31.36
CA THR A 28 19.81 13.06 -32.09
C THR A 28 18.85 12.61 -31.02
N LEU A 29 17.83 13.43 -30.74
CA LEU A 29 16.65 13.03 -29.99
C LEU A 29 16.14 11.74 -30.65
N SER A 30 16.48 10.58 -30.08
CA SER A 30 15.98 9.32 -30.58
C SER A 30 14.50 9.31 -30.25
N VAL A 31 13.68 9.26 -31.29
CA VAL A 31 12.26 9.02 -31.14
C VAL A 31 12.14 7.62 -30.53
N THR A 32 11.69 7.53 -29.28
CA THR A 32 11.35 6.26 -28.65
C THR A 32 10.15 5.69 -29.40
N VAL A 33 10.38 4.65 -30.20
CA VAL A 33 9.32 3.88 -30.86
C VAL A 33 9.19 2.58 -30.07
N PRO A 34 8.12 2.40 -29.27
CA PRO A 34 7.92 1.17 -28.51
C PRO A 34 7.97 -0.06 -29.42
N GLY A 35 8.83 -1.01 -29.07
CA GLY A 35 9.09 -2.25 -29.81
C GLY A 35 10.18 -2.16 -30.89
N ASP A 36 10.68 -0.99 -31.28
CA ASP A 36 11.77 -0.86 -32.27
C ASP A 36 13.13 -1.12 -31.63
N ILE A 37 13.47 -2.39 -31.44
CA ILE A 37 14.67 -2.79 -30.70
C ILE A 37 15.91 -2.88 -31.59
N ASN A 38 15.74 -2.91 -32.92
CA ASN A 38 16.87 -2.80 -33.85
C ASN A 38 17.20 -1.34 -34.22
N LEU A 39 16.46 -0.36 -33.66
CA LEU A 39 16.64 1.08 -33.82
C LEU A 39 16.55 1.53 -35.29
N SER A 40 15.67 0.89 -36.05
CA SER A 40 15.42 1.22 -37.46
C SER A 40 14.46 2.38 -37.66
N ASN A 41 13.88 2.92 -36.58
CA ASN A 41 12.73 3.82 -36.52
C ASN A 41 11.42 3.17 -37.01
N SER A 42 11.34 1.85 -37.03
CA SER A 42 10.14 1.11 -37.43
C SER A 42 9.99 -0.20 -36.66
N PHE A 43 8.77 -0.53 -36.28
CA PHE A 43 8.45 -1.79 -35.62
C PHE A 43 8.12 -2.87 -36.65
N THR A 44 8.97 -3.91 -36.77
CA THR A 44 8.84 -4.95 -37.81
C THR A 44 9.15 -6.36 -37.28
N LEU A 45 8.99 -7.39 -38.13
CA LEU A 45 9.35 -8.78 -37.80
C LEU A 45 10.84 -8.93 -37.46
N SER A 46 11.70 -8.06 -37.99
CA SER A 46 13.14 -8.04 -37.66
C SER A 46 13.39 -7.74 -36.18
N ASP A 47 12.54 -6.91 -35.59
CA ASP A 47 12.55 -6.57 -34.17
C ASP A 47 12.10 -7.78 -33.32
N LEU A 48 11.08 -8.53 -33.76
CA LEU A 48 10.64 -9.74 -33.07
C LEU A 48 11.73 -10.83 -33.03
N VAL A 49 12.43 -11.03 -34.14
CA VAL A 49 13.57 -11.97 -34.22
C VAL A 49 14.72 -11.51 -33.32
N THR A 50 14.96 -10.20 -33.23
CA THR A 50 15.99 -9.63 -32.35
C THR A 50 15.63 -9.84 -30.88
N MET A 51 14.34 -9.72 -30.52
CA MET A 51 13.83 -9.92 -29.16
C MET A 51 13.98 -11.38 -28.76
N GLN A 52 13.63 -12.29 -29.68
CA GLN A 52 13.75 -13.72 -29.46
C GLN A 52 15.21 -14.13 -29.29
N ASN A 53 16.13 -13.56 -30.05
CA ASN A 53 17.56 -13.82 -29.88
C ASN A 53 18.08 -13.26 -28.56
N TYR A 54 17.57 -12.12 -28.09
CA TYR A 54 17.96 -11.54 -26.81
C TYR A 54 17.52 -12.42 -25.64
N LEU A 55 16.26 -12.86 -25.62
CA LEU A 55 15.74 -13.74 -24.56
C LEU A 55 16.42 -15.11 -24.51
N HIS A 56 16.93 -15.59 -25.65
CA HIS A 56 17.77 -16.81 -25.70
C HIS A 56 19.26 -16.56 -25.40
N GLY A 57 19.64 -15.34 -25.02
CA GLY A 57 21.03 -14.98 -24.72
C GLY A 57 21.98 -14.98 -25.94
N LYS A 58 21.43 -14.94 -27.15
CA LYS A 58 22.19 -14.96 -28.42
C LYS A 58 22.63 -13.56 -28.87
N THR A 59 22.04 -12.51 -28.31
CA THR A 59 22.41 -11.11 -28.56
C THR A 59 22.22 -10.25 -27.31
N THR A 60 22.74 -9.02 -27.31
CA THR A 60 22.58 -8.02 -26.25
C THR A 60 21.91 -6.76 -26.80
N LEU A 61 21.07 -6.10 -26.00
CA LEU A 61 20.42 -4.84 -26.36
C LEU A 61 21.27 -3.63 -25.92
N SER A 62 21.22 -2.54 -26.69
CA SER A 62 21.71 -1.23 -26.26
C SER A 62 20.72 -0.57 -25.29
N GLU A 63 21.13 0.48 -24.58
CA GLU A 63 20.27 1.18 -23.60
C GLU A 63 18.94 1.66 -24.21
N GLN A 64 18.97 2.28 -25.39
CA GLN A 64 17.76 2.69 -26.08
C GLN A 64 16.91 1.52 -26.59
N ALA A 65 17.56 0.45 -27.08
CA ALA A 65 16.85 -0.75 -27.52
C ALA A 65 16.20 -1.49 -26.34
N PHE A 66 16.79 -1.43 -25.14
CA PHE A 66 16.23 -1.95 -23.91
C PHE A 66 14.98 -1.16 -23.49
N ILE A 67 15.06 0.17 -23.51
CA ILE A 67 13.89 1.04 -23.24
C ILE A 67 12.76 0.78 -24.25
N ASN A 68 13.11 0.56 -25.53
CA ASN A 68 12.11 0.24 -26.55
C ASN A 68 11.54 -1.19 -26.38
N ALA A 69 12.30 -2.12 -25.79
CA ALA A 69 11.91 -3.51 -25.61
C ALA A 69 11.04 -3.75 -24.37
N ASP A 70 11.20 -2.93 -23.32
CA ASP A 70 10.42 -2.93 -22.08
C ASP A 70 9.03 -2.30 -22.33
N LEU A 71 8.11 -3.13 -22.83
CA LEU A 71 6.77 -2.71 -23.26
C LEU A 71 5.80 -2.61 -22.07
N ASN A 72 6.07 -3.28 -20.95
CA ASN A 72 5.27 -3.19 -19.73
C ASN A 72 5.81 -2.16 -18.71
N SER A 73 6.98 -1.56 -18.99
CA SER A 73 7.66 -0.56 -18.15
C SER A 73 8.00 -1.06 -16.74
N ASP A 74 8.31 -2.35 -16.59
CA ASP A 74 8.69 -2.95 -15.30
C ASP A 74 10.20 -2.85 -15.01
N GLY A 75 10.98 -2.31 -15.95
CA GLY A 75 12.42 -2.12 -15.83
C GLY A 75 13.23 -3.36 -16.20
N THR A 76 12.58 -4.43 -16.66
CA THR A 76 13.20 -5.63 -17.19
C THR A 76 12.75 -5.88 -18.64
N VAL A 77 13.48 -6.73 -19.36
CA VAL A 77 13.11 -7.14 -20.72
C VAL A 77 13.05 -8.66 -20.73
N ASP A 78 11.85 -9.21 -20.71
CA ASP A 78 11.64 -10.64 -20.54
C ASP A 78 10.52 -11.23 -21.44
N ILE A 79 9.95 -12.35 -21.04
CA ILE A 79 8.90 -13.04 -21.79
C ILE A 79 7.58 -12.26 -21.82
N PHE A 80 7.29 -11.42 -20.82
CA PHE A 80 6.09 -10.60 -20.76
C PHE A 80 6.12 -9.52 -21.84
N ASP A 81 7.28 -8.92 -22.07
CA ASP A 81 7.48 -7.99 -23.18
C ASP A 81 7.31 -8.66 -24.53
N MET A 82 7.80 -9.89 -24.70
CA MET A 82 7.61 -10.67 -25.93
C MET A 82 6.11 -10.92 -26.23
N CYS A 83 5.29 -11.15 -25.21
CA CYS A 83 3.84 -11.27 -25.37
C CYS A 83 3.21 -9.97 -25.88
N LEU A 84 3.58 -8.82 -25.29
CA LEU A 84 3.13 -7.50 -25.75
C LEU A 84 3.64 -7.19 -27.17
N PHE A 85 4.85 -7.62 -27.48
CA PHE A 85 5.49 -7.48 -28.79
C PHE A 85 4.68 -8.17 -29.89
N ARG A 86 4.31 -9.43 -29.67
CA ARG A 86 3.48 -10.21 -30.62
C ARG A 86 2.08 -9.63 -30.74
N LYS A 87 1.46 -9.21 -29.63
CA LYS A 87 0.15 -8.55 -29.62
C LYS A 87 0.18 -7.28 -30.47
N LYS A 88 1.20 -6.43 -30.29
CA LYS A 88 1.41 -5.20 -31.06
C LYS A 88 1.60 -5.49 -32.55
N MET A 89 2.41 -6.49 -32.91
CA MET A 89 2.62 -6.87 -34.31
C MET A 89 1.33 -7.29 -34.99
N ILE A 90 0.50 -8.08 -34.30
CA ILE A 90 -0.79 -8.55 -34.83
C ILE A 90 -1.78 -7.39 -34.99
N SER A 91 -1.80 -6.45 -34.05
CA SER A 91 -2.66 -5.26 -34.11
C SER A 91 -2.30 -4.34 -35.29
N GLU A 92 -1.01 -4.19 -35.60
CA GLU A 92 -0.52 -3.38 -36.72
C GLU A 92 -0.67 -4.08 -38.07
N SER A 93 -0.73 -5.42 -38.10
CA SER A 93 -1.07 -6.22 -39.28
C SER A 93 -2.58 -6.30 -39.59
N GLY A 94 -3.41 -5.58 -38.81
CA GLY A 94 -4.87 -5.68 -38.87
C GLY A 94 -5.34 -6.90 -38.09
N GLY A 95 -5.67 -6.71 -36.81
CA GLY A 95 -6.16 -7.78 -35.93
C GLY A 95 -7.28 -8.60 -36.57
N PHE A 96 -7.28 -9.91 -36.33
CA PHE A 96 -8.36 -10.79 -36.75
C PHE A 96 -9.63 -10.47 -35.95
N THR A 97 -10.44 -9.56 -36.45
CA THR A 97 -11.85 -9.40 -36.10
C THR A 97 -12.65 -9.75 -37.35
N LYS A 98 -13.31 -10.91 -37.33
CA LYS A 98 -14.32 -11.25 -38.36
C LYS A 98 -15.70 -11.26 -37.71
N THR A 99 -16.58 -10.44 -38.25
CA THR A 99 -18.01 -10.41 -37.95
C THR A 99 -18.63 -11.71 -38.46
N VAL A 100 -19.16 -12.54 -37.56
CA VAL A 100 -19.97 -13.72 -37.92
C VAL A 100 -21.41 -13.25 -38.13
N SER A 101 -21.65 -12.50 -39.20
CA SER A 101 -22.97 -11.88 -39.44
C SER A 101 -24.01 -12.78 -40.11
N ASP A 102 -23.75 -14.07 -40.37
CA ASP A 102 -24.72 -14.94 -41.08
C ASP A 102 -25.03 -16.30 -40.40
N LEU A 103 -24.60 -16.55 -39.16
CA LEU A 103 -25.12 -17.70 -38.42
C LEU A 103 -26.43 -17.31 -37.73
N GLN A 104 -27.55 -17.64 -38.36
CA GLN A 104 -28.86 -17.55 -37.73
C GLN A 104 -28.85 -18.39 -36.44
N TYR A 105 -28.92 -17.67 -35.32
CA TYR A 105 -29.20 -18.18 -33.98
C TYR A 105 -30.29 -19.26 -34.02
N SER A 106 -29.95 -20.46 -33.55
CA SER A 106 -30.92 -21.33 -32.90
C SER A 106 -30.48 -21.49 -31.45
N ASP A 107 -31.30 -20.97 -30.55
CA ASP A 107 -31.29 -21.24 -29.12
C ASP A 107 -30.92 -22.71 -28.83
N LYS A 108 -29.68 -22.91 -28.36
CA LYS A 108 -29.03 -24.11 -27.78
C LYS A 108 -27.66 -24.40 -28.42
N MET A 109 -26.65 -23.62 -28.04
CA MET A 109 -25.34 -24.22 -27.76
C MET A 109 -25.09 -24.13 -26.26
N HIS A 110 -25.52 -25.16 -25.55
CA HIS A 110 -24.90 -25.58 -24.29
C HIS A 110 -23.76 -26.55 -24.63
N SER A 111 -22.68 -26.04 -25.21
CA SER A 111 -21.43 -26.79 -25.32
C SER A 111 -20.30 -25.81 -25.07
N ASP A 112 -19.48 -26.12 -24.07
CA ASP A 112 -18.43 -25.29 -23.53
C ASP A 112 -17.59 -24.58 -24.60
N PRO A 113 -17.19 -23.31 -24.37
CA PRO A 113 -16.07 -22.72 -25.09
C PRO A 113 -14.87 -23.68 -25.06
N HIS A 114 -14.27 -23.97 -26.22
CA HIS A 114 -13.13 -24.88 -26.29
C HIS A 114 -11.92 -24.29 -25.56
N GLU A 115 -11.52 -24.92 -24.46
CA GLU A 115 -10.27 -24.68 -23.76
C GLU A 115 -9.34 -25.87 -24.00
N ASP A 116 -8.17 -25.64 -24.60
CA ASP A 116 -7.26 -26.74 -24.88
C ASP A 116 -5.78 -26.37 -24.72
N TYR A 117 -5.04 -27.40 -24.35
CA TYR A 117 -3.60 -27.41 -24.21
C TYR A 117 -2.97 -27.99 -25.48
N ILE A 118 -2.54 -27.11 -26.40
CA ILE A 118 -2.10 -27.48 -27.74
C ILE A 118 -0.59 -27.73 -27.75
N LEU A 119 -0.21 -28.98 -28.00
CA LEU A 119 1.18 -29.43 -27.99
C LEU A 119 1.76 -29.64 -29.38
N SER A 120 0.92 -29.67 -30.41
CA SER A 120 1.30 -30.00 -31.78
C SER A 120 0.35 -29.41 -32.80
N THR A 121 0.75 -29.46 -34.08
CA THR A 121 -0.11 -29.13 -35.22
C THR A 121 -1.32 -30.07 -35.31
N ASP A 122 -1.18 -31.33 -34.90
CA ASP A 122 -2.31 -32.28 -34.86
C ASP A 122 -3.35 -31.88 -33.79
N ASP A 123 -2.89 -31.46 -32.61
CA ASP A 123 -3.78 -30.95 -31.56
C ASP A 123 -4.47 -29.66 -32.01
N LEU A 124 -3.75 -28.80 -32.73
CA LEU A 124 -4.29 -27.56 -33.29
C LEU A 124 -5.36 -27.82 -34.35
N ASN A 125 -5.13 -28.78 -35.26
CA ASN A 125 -6.12 -29.19 -36.25
C ASN A 125 -7.35 -29.83 -35.57
N ARG A 126 -7.14 -30.55 -34.47
CA ARG A 126 -8.23 -31.09 -33.66
C ARG A 126 -9.05 -29.99 -32.99
N TYR A 127 -8.40 -28.95 -32.48
CA TYR A 127 -9.06 -27.79 -31.89
C TYR A 127 -10.01 -27.09 -32.88
N PHE A 128 -9.56 -26.92 -34.13
CA PHE A 128 -10.37 -26.32 -35.19
C PHE A 128 -11.32 -27.28 -35.90
N SER A 129 -11.43 -28.53 -35.43
CA SER A 129 -12.34 -29.48 -36.04
C SER A 129 -13.79 -29.01 -35.89
N PRO A 130 -14.64 -29.17 -36.93
CA PRO A 130 -16.04 -28.76 -36.86
C PRO A 130 -16.76 -29.36 -35.67
N LEU A 131 -17.64 -28.59 -35.05
CA LEU A 131 -18.50 -29.09 -33.98
C LEU A 131 -19.57 -30.01 -34.57
N HIS A 132 -19.61 -31.25 -34.08
CA HIS A 132 -20.66 -32.19 -34.41
C HIS A 132 -21.91 -31.90 -33.57
N VAL A 133 -22.89 -31.24 -34.19
CA VAL A 133 -24.17 -30.93 -33.54
C VAL A 133 -25.18 -32.01 -33.90
N ILE A 134 -25.69 -32.70 -32.88
CA ILE A 134 -26.80 -33.65 -33.03
C ILE A 134 -28.09 -32.94 -32.62
N THR A 135 -29.03 -32.80 -33.55
CA THR A 135 -30.34 -32.19 -33.29
C THR A 135 -31.21 -33.11 -32.43
N VAL A 136 -32.29 -32.55 -31.87
CA VAL A 136 -33.27 -33.29 -31.07
C VAL A 136 -33.94 -34.42 -31.88
N ASP A 137 -33.98 -34.27 -33.21
CA ASP A 137 -34.53 -35.26 -34.14
C ASP A 137 -33.49 -36.33 -34.57
N GLY A 138 -32.24 -36.22 -34.11
CA GLY A 138 -31.16 -37.18 -34.36
C GLY A 138 -30.33 -36.91 -35.60
N ASP A 139 -30.52 -35.76 -36.26
CA ASP A 139 -29.71 -35.36 -37.40
C ASP A 139 -28.35 -34.81 -36.91
N CYS A 140 -27.25 -35.21 -37.56
CA CYS A 140 -25.92 -34.71 -37.24
C CYS A 140 -25.48 -33.71 -38.31
N PHE A 141 -25.04 -32.52 -37.88
CA PHE A 141 -24.47 -31.50 -38.74
C PHE A 141 -23.10 -31.07 -38.22
N ASP A 142 -22.16 -30.87 -39.15
CA ASP A 142 -20.85 -30.29 -38.86
C ASP A 142 -20.98 -28.78 -38.94
N VAL A 143 -20.78 -28.10 -37.82
CA VAL A 143 -20.77 -26.64 -37.76
C VAL A 143 -19.30 -26.20 -37.79
N PRO A 144 -18.82 -25.61 -38.91
CA PRO A 144 -17.47 -25.05 -38.94
C PRO A 144 -17.40 -23.87 -37.96
N THR A 145 -16.51 -23.98 -36.98
CA THR A 145 -16.27 -22.96 -35.94
C THR A 145 -15.42 -21.79 -36.45
N TYR A 146 -14.59 -22.05 -37.47
CA TYR A 146 -13.70 -21.10 -38.13
C TYR A 146 -13.69 -21.33 -39.65
N THR A 147 -13.30 -20.32 -40.43
CA THR A 147 -13.20 -20.49 -41.89
C THR A 147 -11.88 -21.14 -42.28
N ASP A 148 -11.85 -21.90 -43.37
CA ASP A 148 -10.63 -22.55 -43.88
C ASP A 148 -9.47 -21.56 -44.07
N GLU A 149 -9.78 -20.33 -44.49
CA GLU A 149 -8.79 -19.25 -44.64
C GLU A 149 -8.20 -18.80 -43.30
N ASP A 150 -9.01 -18.76 -42.23
CA ASP A 150 -8.55 -18.39 -40.90
C ASP A 150 -7.70 -19.51 -40.29
N ILE A 151 -8.10 -20.76 -40.48
CA ILE A 151 -7.34 -21.94 -40.06
C ILE A 151 -5.99 -21.96 -40.78
N GLU A 152 -5.94 -21.73 -42.09
CA GLU A 152 -4.70 -21.72 -42.86
C GLU A 152 -3.71 -20.66 -42.34
N LYS A 153 -4.18 -19.42 -42.13
CA LYS A 153 -3.36 -18.34 -41.57
C LYS A 153 -2.88 -18.63 -40.15
N PHE A 154 -3.73 -19.24 -39.32
CA PHE A 154 -3.36 -19.60 -37.95
C PHE A 154 -2.32 -20.73 -37.92
N THR A 155 -2.47 -21.72 -38.81
CA THR A 155 -1.57 -22.88 -38.91
C THR A 155 -0.22 -22.50 -39.54
N GLU A 156 -0.16 -21.43 -40.35
CA GLU A 156 1.11 -20.86 -40.85
C GLU A 156 1.95 -20.29 -39.69
N ILE A 157 1.31 -19.63 -38.72
CA ILE A 157 1.95 -19.04 -37.53
C ILE A 157 2.35 -20.15 -36.53
N TYR A 158 1.44 -21.08 -36.25
CA TYR A 158 1.61 -22.16 -35.28
C TYR A 158 1.88 -23.49 -35.98
N ASN A 159 3.01 -23.56 -36.66
CA ASN A 159 3.45 -24.72 -37.41
C ASN A 159 4.33 -25.67 -36.57
N GLU A 160 4.80 -26.76 -37.18
CA GLU A 160 5.65 -27.76 -36.50
C GLU A 160 6.92 -27.16 -35.88
N GLU A 161 7.51 -26.12 -36.51
CA GLU A 161 8.71 -25.46 -35.99
C GLU A 161 8.40 -24.71 -34.69
N PHE A 162 7.24 -24.07 -34.59
CA PHE A 162 6.80 -23.38 -33.37
C PHE A 162 6.67 -24.37 -32.20
N PHE A 163 6.02 -25.52 -32.43
CA PHE A 163 5.72 -26.51 -31.38
C PHE A 163 6.94 -27.30 -30.90
N LYS A 164 8.10 -27.20 -31.58
CA LYS A 164 9.38 -27.77 -31.09
C LYS A 164 9.79 -27.15 -29.75
N ASP A 165 9.64 -25.84 -29.64
CA ASP A 165 10.13 -25.08 -28.49
C ASP A 165 9.01 -24.51 -27.62
N ASN A 166 7.77 -24.52 -28.10
CA ASN A 166 6.65 -23.84 -27.44
C ASN A 166 5.41 -24.74 -27.30
N ILE A 167 4.55 -24.32 -26.40
CA ILE A 167 3.21 -24.84 -26.13
C ILE A 167 2.25 -23.68 -26.33
N LEU A 168 1.07 -23.95 -26.88
CA LEU A 168 0.03 -22.95 -27.09
C LEU A 168 -1.20 -23.32 -26.26
N LEU A 169 -1.68 -22.34 -25.50
CA LEU A 169 -2.94 -22.43 -24.78
C LEU A 169 -3.97 -21.65 -25.56
N LEU A 170 -5.08 -22.29 -25.87
CA LEU A 170 -6.17 -21.67 -26.62
C LEU A 170 -7.46 -21.69 -25.81
N LYS A 171 -8.20 -20.58 -25.91
CA LYS A 171 -9.59 -20.49 -25.47
C LYS A 171 -10.40 -19.67 -26.42
N THR A 172 -11.49 -20.25 -26.90
CA THR A 172 -12.53 -19.50 -27.60
C THR A 172 -13.45 -18.93 -26.53
N GLU A 173 -13.68 -17.63 -26.50
CA GLU A 173 -14.56 -17.00 -25.51
C GLU A 173 -15.55 -16.05 -26.19
N LEU A 174 -16.75 -15.94 -25.63
CA LEU A 174 -17.74 -14.99 -26.12
C LEU A 174 -17.30 -13.57 -25.75
N LYS A 175 -17.27 -12.72 -26.77
CA LYS A 175 -17.00 -11.28 -26.70
C LYS A 175 -18.34 -10.55 -26.59
N PRO A 176 -18.61 -9.84 -25.48
CA PRO A 176 -19.79 -9.00 -25.36
C PRO A 176 -19.77 -7.84 -26.37
N ASP A 177 -20.94 -7.38 -26.81
CA ASP A 177 -21.05 -6.20 -27.68
C ASP A 177 -20.38 -4.97 -27.03
N GLY A 178 -19.49 -4.31 -27.77
CA GLY A 178 -18.71 -3.18 -27.29
C GLY A 178 -17.63 -3.49 -26.23
N GLY A 179 -17.38 -4.76 -25.90
CA GLY A 179 -16.33 -5.16 -24.95
C GLY A 179 -15.27 -6.09 -25.53
N GLU A 180 -14.13 -6.28 -24.87
CA GLU A 180 -13.03 -7.18 -25.28
C GLU A 180 -12.64 -8.13 -24.15
N ASN A 181 -12.42 -9.42 -24.45
CA ASN A 181 -11.73 -10.33 -23.54
C ASN A 181 -10.23 -10.03 -23.63
N ASN A 182 -9.61 -9.74 -22.49
CA ASN A 182 -8.19 -9.46 -22.35
C ASN A 182 -7.53 -10.59 -21.56
N ILE A 183 -6.32 -10.96 -21.96
CA ILE A 183 -5.45 -11.83 -21.15
C ILE A 183 -4.91 -11.00 -19.99
N GLY A 184 -5.08 -11.51 -18.77
CA GLY A 184 -4.44 -11.00 -17.56
C GLY A 184 -3.09 -11.65 -17.33
N ASP A 185 -2.81 -12.05 -16.09
CA ASP A 185 -1.56 -12.72 -15.76
C ASP A 185 -1.58 -14.22 -16.11
N VAL A 186 -0.39 -14.77 -16.34
CA VAL A 186 -0.17 -16.21 -16.51
C VAL A 186 0.88 -16.66 -15.51
N TYR A 187 0.52 -17.55 -14.59
CA TYR A 187 1.40 -17.94 -13.48
C TYR A 187 1.25 -19.41 -13.10
N TYR A 188 2.22 -19.89 -12.32
CA TYR A 188 2.19 -21.22 -11.74
C TYR A 188 1.33 -21.26 -10.47
N SER A 189 0.38 -22.18 -10.43
CA SER A 189 -0.47 -22.47 -9.27
C SER A 189 -0.31 -23.94 -8.88
N GLY A 190 0.52 -24.19 -7.87
CA GLY A 190 0.89 -25.56 -7.48
C GLY A 190 1.64 -26.30 -8.60
N ASP A 191 1.02 -27.34 -9.17
CA ASP A 191 1.54 -28.09 -10.32
C ASP A 191 0.80 -27.78 -11.64
N HIS A 192 0.04 -26.69 -11.72
CA HIS A 192 -0.68 -26.26 -12.92
C HIS A 192 -0.28 -24.83 -13.32
N ILE A 193 -0.55 -24.46 -14.56
CA ILE A 193 -0.48 -23.06 -15.02
C ILE A 193 -1.89 -22.50 -15.05
N GLU A 194 -2.08 -21.33 -14.47
CA GLU A 194 -3.33 -20.57 -14.57
C GLU A 194 -3.10 -19.39 -15.53
N ALA A 195 -3.97 -19.24 -16.53
CA ALA A 195 -4.02 -18.03 -17.36
C ALA A 195 -5.30 -17.26 -17.06
N GLU A 196 -5.13 -16.02 -16.62
CA GLU A 196 -6.24 -15.14 -16.32
C GLU A 196 -6.77 -14.47 -17.59
N PHE A 197 -8.06 -14.18 -17.60
CA PHE A 197 -8.66 -13.30 -18.59
C PHE A 197 -9.80 -12.47 -17.99
N PHE A 198 -10.06 -11.28 -18.52
CA PHE A 198 -11.10 -10.36 -18.05
C PHE A 198 -11.76 -9.59 -19.19
N GLN A 199 -12.99 -9.12 -18.98
CA GLN A 199 -13.72 -8.34 -19.98
C GLN A 199 -13.63 -6.83 -19.70
N THR A 200 -13.20 -6.05 -20.68
CA THR A 200 -13.32 -4.59 -20.64
C THR A 200 -14.45 -4.12 -21.54
N TYR A 201 -15.15 -3.04 -21.18
CA TYR A 201 -16.18 -2.42 -22.01
C TYR A 201 -15.75 -1.03 -22.46
N SER A 202 -15.89 -0.73 -23.75
CA SER A 202 -15.68 0.61 -24.31
C SER A 202 -17.01 1.16 -24.83
N GLY A 203 -17.91 1.59 -23.95
CA GLY A 203 -19.17 2.26 -24.33
C GLY A 203 -20.35 2.06 -23.37
N GLU A 204 -21.47 2.76 -23.64
CA GLU A 204 -22.76 2.50 -22.99
C GLU A 204 -23.30 1.14 -23.45
N ARG A 205 -23.81 0.30 -22.53
CA ARG A 205 -24.42 -1.00 -22.86
C ARG A 205 -25.56 -0.82 -23.86
N THR A 206 -25.33 -1.11 -25.13
CA THR A 206 -26.38 -1.24 -26.13
C THR A 206 -27.00 -2.63 -26.00
N ASN A 207 -28.34 -2.71 -25.94
CA ASN A 207 -29.09 -3.96 -25.86
C ASN A 207 -29.06 -4.78 -27.18
N SER A 208 -27.99 -4.69 -27.97
CA SER A 208 -27.78 -5.50 -29.17
C SER A 208 -27.14 -6.82 -28.76
N TYR A 209 -27.85 -7.93 -29.03
CA TYR A 209 -27.40 -9.30 -28.76
C TYR A 209 -26.46 -9.81 -29.86
N GLU A 210 -25.47 -9.02 -30.29
CA GLU A 210 -24.42 -9.51 -31.19
C GLU A 210 -23.20 -9.94 -30.35
N GLU A 211 -23.20 -11.20 -29.91
CA GLU A 211 -22.03 -11.80 -29.27
C GLU A 211 -21.08 -12.32 -30.35
N HIS A 212 -19.81 -11.91 -30.30
CA HIS A 212 -18.78 -12.38 -31.23
C HIS A 212 -17.89 -13.42 -30.56
N LEU A 213 -17.31 -14.38 -31.30
CA LEU A 213 -16.29 -15.25 -30.72
C LEU A 213 -14.91 -14.59 -30.79
N GLN A 214 -14.16 -14.62 -29.70
CA GLN A 214 -12.78 -14.16 -29.61
C GLN A 214 -11.87 -15.33 -29.24
N LEU A 215 -10.70 -15.41 -29.88
CA LEU A 215 -9.70 -16.43 -29.57
C LEU A 215 -8.59 -15.85 -28.66
N LEU A 216 -8.53 -16.34 -27.43
CA LEU A 216 -7.52 -16.06 -26.42
C LEU A 216 -6.34 -17.03 -26.59
N GLN A 217 -5.12 -16.49 -26.49
CA GLN A 217 -3.89 -17.21 -26.85
C GLN A 217 -2.79 -16.91 -25.84
N VAL A 218 -2.20 -17.96 -25.24
CA VAL A 218 -1.02 -17.85 -24.38
C VAL A 218 0.05 -18.82 -24.86
N VAL A 219 1.30 -18.35 -25.00
CA VAL A 219 2.43 -19.16 -25.47
C VAL A 219 3.36 -19.44 -24.29
N ILE A 220 3.66 -20.72 -24.05
CA ILE A 220 4.57 -21.16 -22.99
C ILE A 220 5.77 -21.87 -23.62
N PRO A 221 7.01 -21.39 -23.40
CA PRO A 221 8.20 -22.14 -23.79
C PRO A 221 8.28 -23.49 -23.07
N ARG A 222 8.57 -24.56 -23.82
CA ARG A 222 8.70 -25.92 -23.26
C ARG A 222 9.79 -26.01 -22.19
N THR A 223 10.84 -25.21 -22.30
CA THR A 223 11.92 -25.10 -21.31
C THR A 223 11.44 -24.60 -19.96
N LEU A 224 10.35 -23.84 -19.93
CA LEU A 224 9.77 -23.29 -18.72
C LEU A 224 8.65 -24.16 -18.16
N ASN A 225 8.08 -25.08 -18.93
CA ASN A 225 6.92 -25.88 -18.52
C ASN A 225 7.27 -27.02 -17.54
N ASN A 226 7.01 -26.79 -16.26
CA ASN A 226 7.06 -27.83 -15.23
C ASN A 226 5.65 -28.26 -14.75
N ALA A 227 4.58 -27.74 -15.36
CA ALA A 227 3.21 -28.01 -14.95
C ALA A 227 2.67 -29.32 -15.52
N LYS A 228 1.75 -29.93 -14.78
CA LYS A 228 1.00 -31.13 -15.13
C LYS A 228 -0.35 -30.82 -15.80
N GLY A 229 -0.81 -29.58 -15.73
CA GLY A 229 -2.08 -29.15 -16.30
C GLY A 229 -2.20 -27.63 -16.41
N PHE A 230 -3.36 -27.18 -16.88
CA PHE A 230 -3.60 -25.80 -17.22
C PHE A 230 -5.07 -25.42 -17.03
N ASP A 231 -5.33 -24.23 -16.50
CA ASP A 231 -6.67 -23.71 -16.21
C ASP A 231 -6.82 -22.25 -16.68
N TRP A 232 -7.99 -21.92 -17.25
CA TRP A 232 -8.37 -20.53 -17.53
C TRP A 232 -9.16 -19.95 -16.35
N VAL A 233 -8.79 -18.73 -15.94
CA VAL A 233 -9.41 -18.08 -14.78
C VAL A 233 -10.01 -16.74 -15.17
N TYR A 234 -11.34 -16.63 -15.12
CA TYR A 234 -12.01 -15.36 -15.37
C TYR A 234 -11.83 -14.38 -14.20
N ARG A 235 -11.44 -13.14 -14.49
CA ARG A 235 -11.25 -12.03 -13.56
C ARG A 235 -12.29 -10.95 -13.84
N TYR A 236 -12.96 -10.47 -12.79
CA TYR A 236 -13.89 -9.34 -12.88
C TYR A 236 -13.10 -8.04 -12.66
N PRO A 237 -12.98 -7.17 -13.68
CA PRO A 237 -12.24 -5.92 -13.53
C PRO A 237 -12.96 -4.89 -12.65
N ASP A 238 -14.27 -5.04 -12.43
CA ASP A 238 -15.11 -4.13 -11.65
C ASP A 238 -15.72 -4.82 -10.41
N ALA A 239 -14.91 -5.54 -9.63
CA ALA A 239 -15.39 -5.99 -8.33
C ALA A 239 -15.53 -4.77 -7.41
N GLU A 240 -16.77 -4.32 -7.16
CA GLU A 240 -17.05 -3.32 -6.12
C GLU A 240 -16.54 -3.87 -4.79
N ALA A 241 -15.46 -3.27 -4.29
CA ALA A 241 -14.96 -3.58 -2.97
C ALA A 241 -15.98 -3.06 -1.94
N LYS A 242 -16.45 -3.93 -1.06
CA LYS A 242 -17.29 -3.49 0.06
C LYS A 242 -16.39 -2.82 1.07
N VAL A 243 -16.61 -1.53 1.28
CA VAL A 243 -15.80 -0.73 2.21
C VAL A 243 -16.62 -0.35 3.42
N GLU A 244 -16.01 -0.54 4.58
CA GLU A 244 -16.51 -0.04 5.84
C GLU A 244 -15.38 0.63 6.62
N SER A 245 -15.73 1.47 7.58
CA SER A 245 -14.77 2.18 8.41
C SER A 245 -15.28 2.29 9.82
N GLU A 246 -14.43 1.93 10.76
CA GLU A 246 -14.73 1.95 12.19
C GLU A 246 -13.67 2.80 12.90
N PHE A 247 -14.09 3.59 13.89
CA PHE A 247 -13.18 4.45 14.66
C PHE A 247 -12.78 3.75 15.95
N THR A 248 -11.52 3.85 16.33
CA THR A 248 -11.04 3.44 17.66
C THR A 248 -9.81 4.24 18.07
N SER A 249 -9.62 4.41 19.38
CA SER A 249 -8.40 4.95 19.99
C SER A 249 -7.53 3.83 20.61
N GLU A 250 -8.04 2.59 20.60
CA GLU A 250 -7.52 1.44 21.34
C GLU A 250 -6.45 0.67 20.55
N LEU A 251 -5.35 1.36 20.27
CA LEU A 251 -4.17 0.81 19.60
C LEU A 251 -2.97 0.83 20.54
N THR A 252 -2.13 -0.18 20.39
CA THR A 252 -0.78 -0.14 20.94
C THR A 252 0.05 0.92 20.22
N GLY A 253 1.18 1.31 20.79
CA GLY A 253 2.23 2.08 20.13
C GLY A 253 2.63 1.46 18.79
N SER A 254 2.67 0.13 18.63
CA SER A 254 2.91 -0.49 17.32
C SER A 254 1.77 -0.25 16.33
N GLY A 255 0.52 -0.23 16.77
CA GLY A 255 -0.63 0.13 15.92
C GLY A 255 -0.60 1.60 15.49
N TRP A 256 -0.30 2.49 16.42
CA TRP A 256 -0.09 3.91 16.12
C TRP A 256 1.07 4.14 15.14
N LYS A 257 2.18 3.41 15.29
CA LYS A 257 3.27 3.41 14.29
C LYS A 257 2.76 3.01 12.92
N ALA A 258 1.92 1.97 12.85
CA ALA A 258 1.39 1.51 11.57
C ALA A 258 0.49 2.56 10.91
N ALA A 259 -0.35 3.24 11.69
CA ALA A 259 -1.26 4.30 11.23
C ALA A 259 -0.53 5.57 10.77
N VAL A 260 0.58 5.93 11.41
CA VAL A 260 1.25 7.23 11.16
C VAL A 260 2.45 7.12 10.23
N TYR A 261 3.19 6.01 10.25
CA TYR A 261 4.42 5.81 9.45
C TYR A 261 4.19 5.07 8.13
N GLY A 262 2.94 5.02 7.63
CA GLY A 262 2.65 4.47 6.31
C GLY A 262 2.91 2.97 6.19
N GLN A 263 2.77 2.21 7.28
CA GLN A 263 2.79 0.74 7.21
C GLN A 263 1.43 0.17 6.77
N SER A 264 0.48 1.04 6.42
CA SER A 264 -0.80 0.73 5.79
C SER A 264 -1.01 1.66 4.57
N PRO A 265 -1.85 1.29 3.59
CA PRO A 265 -2.72 0.11 3.56
C PRO A 265 -1.96 -1.21 3.34
N GLN A 266 -2.53 -2.32 3.83
CA GLN A 266 -2.00 -3.68 3.62
C GLN A 266 -3.06 -4.59 3.04
N ILE A 267 -2.65 -5.53 2.19
CA ILE A 267 -3.52 -6.55 1.60
C ILE A 267 -3.23 -7.89 2.26
N PHE A 268 -4.29 -8.55 2.75
CA PHE A 268 -4.23 -9.86 3.36
C PHE A 268 -5.02 -10.86 2.51
N THR A 269 -4.34 -11.90 2.02
CA THR A 269 -4.94 -12.99 1.24
C THR A 269 -5.14 -14.27 2.05
N SER A 270 -4.75 -14.26 3.33
CA SER A 270 -4.91 -15.38 4.25
C SER A 270 -4.97 -14.92 5.70
N LYS A 271 -5.61 -15.74 6.55
CA LYS A 271 -5.67 -15.52 8.01
C LYS A 271 -4.28 -15.45 8.64
N ALA A 272 -3.35 -16.30 8.21
CA ALA A 272 -2.00 -16.32 8.79
C ALA A 272 -1.23 -15.00 8.58
N LEU A 273 -1.37 -14.39 7.39
CA LEU A 273 -0.78 -13.08 7.10
C LEU A 273 -1.45 -11.98 7.94
N PHE A 274 -2.78 -12.04 8.04
CA PHE A 274 -3.56 -11.11 8.82
C PHE A 274 -3.22 -11.17 10.32
N ASP A 275 -3.26 -12.36 10.93
CA ASP A 275 -2.95 -12.57 12.34
C ASP A 275 -1.57 -12.03 12.70
N LYS A 276 -0.56 -12.40 11.90
CA LYS A 276 0.82 -11.95 12.07
C LYS A 276 0.96 -10.43 11.99
N TRP A 277 0.18 -9.79 11.12
CA TRP A 277 0.22 -8.34 11.02
C TRP A 277 -0.54 -7.67 12.18
N THR A 278 -1.69 -8.19 12.58
CA THR A 278 -2.49 -7.62 13.69
C THR A 278 -1.85 -7.79 15.06
N GLU A 279 -0.99 -8.81 15.23
CA GLU A 279 -0.35 -9.15 16.51
C GLU A 279 0.34 -7.93 17.14
N GLY A 280 -0.15 -7.55 18.33
CA GLY A 280 0.42 -6.48 19.13
C GLY A 280 0.22 -5.08 18.53
N LYS A 281 -0.71 -4.88 17.58
CA LYS A 281 -1.08 -3.55 17.04
C LYS A 281 -2.33 -2.97 17.69
N PHE A 282 -3.20 -3.81 18.22
CA PHE A 282 -4.48 -3.40 18.78
C PHE A 282 -4.58 -3.87 20.22
N HIS A 283 -5.33 -3.15 21.04
CA HIS A 283 -5.70 -3.69 22.34
C HIS A 283 -6.75 -4.80 22.19
N SER A 284 -6.87 -5.63 23.22
CA SER A 284 -7.42 -6.98 23.11
C SER A 284 -8.82 -7.05 22.49
N ALA A 285 -9.75 -6.16 22.85
CA ALA A 285 -11.11 -6.21 22.28
C ALA A 285 -11.13 -5.90 20.77
N VAL A 286 -10.34 -4.92 20.33
CA VAL A 286 -10.23 -4.58 18.90
C VAL A 286 -9.59 -5.73 18.14
N GLU A 287 -8.49 -6.31 18.67
CA GLU A 287 -7.81 -7.43 18.03
C GLU A 287 -8.73 -8.66 17.90
N ARG A 288 -9.44 -9.04 18.98
CA ARG A 288 -10.39 -10.16 18.97
C ARG A 288 -11.51 -9.92 17.97
N SER A 289 -12.10 -8.72 17.97
CA SER A 289 -13.23 -8.38 17.10
C SER A 289 -12.84 -8.52 15.63
N LEU A 290 -11.69 -7.97 15.26
CA LEU A 290 -11.14 -8.09 13.91
C LEU A 290 -10.81 -9.54 13.54
N LYS A 291 -10.18 -10.31 14.44
CA LYS A 291 -9.84 -11.73 14.19
C LYS A 291 -11.07 -12.65 14.10
N ASN A 292 -12.13 -12.35 14.86
CA ASN A 292 -13.40 -13.07 14.79
C ASN A 292 -14.13 -12.78 13.46
N LYS A 293 -14.10 -11.52 13.01
CA LYS A 293 -14.68 -11.08 11.74
C LYS A 293 -13.94 -11.66 10.53
N TYR A 294 -12.61 -11.67 10.55
CA TYR A 294 -11.74 -12.10 9.45
C TYR A 294 -11.08 -13.46 9.73
N ASN A 295 -11.92 -14.50 9.77
CA ASN A 295 -11.51 -15.88 10.05
C ASN A 295 -11.10 -16.67 8.78
N GLU A 296 -10.82 -17.97 8.92
CA GLU A 296 -10.43 -18.81 7.77
C GLU A 296 -11.52 -18.93 6.70
N GLU A 297 -12.79 -18.96 7.09
CA GLU A 297 -13.93 -19.02 6.17
C GLU A 297 -14.01 -17.74 5.32
N PHE A 298 -13.80 -16.57 5.94
CA PHE A 298 -13.69 -15.31 5.21
C PHE A 298 -12.57 -15.36 4.16
N PHE A 299 -11.35 -15.75 4.58
CA PHE A 299 -10.18 -15.79 3.70
C PHE A 299 -10.18 -16.96 2.70
N ALA A 300 -11.18 -17.86 2.76
CA ALA A 300 -11.36 -18.89 1.74
C ALA A 300 -11.78 -18.28 0.39
N GLN A 301 -12.59 -17.21 0.43
CA GLN A 301 -13.17 -16.60 -0.77
C GLN A 301 -12.77 -15.13 -0.96
N ASN A 302 -12.30 -14.47 0.11
CA ASN A 302 -12.01 -13.04 0.11
C ASN A 302 -10.55 -12.76 0.46
N ALA A 303 -10.10 -11.58 0.07
CA ALA A 303 -8.95 -10.89 0.61
C ALA A 303 -9.42 -9.58 1.29
N LEU A 304 -8.61 -9.09 2.21
CA LEU A 304 -8.90 -7.90 3.00
C LEU A 304 -7.83 -6.84 2.72
N VAL A 305 -8.25 -5.64 2.35
CA VAL A 305 -7.40 -4.45 2.45
C VAL A 305 -7.72 -3.75 3.74
N LEU A 306 -6.73 -3.61 4.62
CA LEU A 306 -6.85 -2.86 5.86
C LEU A 306 -6.00 -1.61 5.79
N ASN A 307 -6.60 -0.45 6.07
CA ASN A 307 -5.87 0.80 6.24
C ASN A 307 -6.14 1.43 7.60
N LEU A 308 -5.08 1.90 8.23
CA LEU A 308 -5.14 2.66 9.47
C LEU A 308 -4.89 4.13 9.16
N THR A 309 -5.89 4.97 9.42
CA THR A 309 -5.77 6.42 9.20
C THR A 309 -5.88 7.15 10.53
N ALA A 310 -4.77 7.70 11.00
CA ALA A 310 -4.77 8.54 12.20
C ALA A 310 -5.59 9.82 12.00
N GLN A 311 -6.39 10.16 13.00
CA GLN A 311 -7.19 11.38 13.06
C GLN A 311 -6.67 12.27 14.21
N SER A 312 -6.43 13.53 13.87
CA SER A 312 -6.19 14.62 14.81
C SER A 312 -7.31 15.66 14.67
N ASN A 313 -7.92 16.06 15.78
CA ASN A 313 -8.94 17.11 15.94
C ASN A 313 -9.40 17.85 14.66
N GLY A 314 -10.62 17.56 14.18
CA GLY A 314 -11.39 18.50 13.37
C GLY A 314 -11.71 18.13 11.92
N SER A 315 -11.18 17.04 11.37
CA SER A 315 -11.62 16.52 10.07
C SER A 315 -11.45 15.00 10.03
N CYS A 316 -12.41 14.31 9.42
CA CYS A 316 -12.40 12.86 9.27
C CYS A 316 -12.27 12.50 7.79
N PRO A 317 -11.36 11.60 7.43
CA PRO A 317 -11.42 10.92 6.14
C PRO A 317 -12.53 9.86 6.21
N ILE A 318 -13.72 10.15 5.65
CA ILE A 318 -14.70 9.09 5.41
C ILE A 318 -14.21 8.32 4.18
N THR A 319 -14.13 6.99 4.30
CA THR A 319 -13.82 6.19 3.11
C THR A 319 -14.99 6.28 2.14
N ALA A 320 -14.75 6.87 0.98
CA ALA A 320 -15.78 7.16 0.00
C ALA A 320 -15.87 6.06 -1.07
N ASP A 321 -14.75 5.39 -1.38
CA ASP A 321 -14.70 4.37 -2.43
C ASP A 321 -13.45 3.48 -2.30
N ALA A 322 -13.53 2.25 -2.79
CA ALA A 322 -12.36 1.41 -3.04
C ALA A 322 -12.43 0.83 -4.44
N GLN A 323 -11.48 1.22 -5.28
CA GLN A 323 -11.40 0.79 -6.66
C GLN A 323 -10.34 -0.27 -6.83
N VAL A 324 -10.73 -1.39 -7.41
CA VAL A 324 -9.84 -2.49 -7.78
C VAL A 324 -9.51 -2.33 -9.26
N THR A 325 -8.23 -2.24 -9.59
CA THR A 325 -7.75 -2.31 -10.98
C THR A 325 -6.93 -3.58 -11.18
N ALA A 326 -6.39 -3.82 -12.38
CA ALA A 326 -5.66 -5.04 -12.72
C ALA A 326 -4.39 -5.32 -11.88
N ASN A 327 -3.87 -4.35 -11.12
CA ASN A 327 -2.66 -4.54 -10.31
C ASN A 327 -2.64 -3.76 -8.98
N LYS A 328 -3.74 -3.08 -8.64
CA LYS A 328 -3.77 -2.15 -7.50
C LYS A 328 -5.16 -2.05 -6.89
N VAL A 329 -5.20 -1.86 -5.57
CA VAL A 329 -6.40 -1.42 -4.85
C VAL A 329 -6.21 0.02 -4.40
N THR A 330 -7.12 0.91 -4.79
CA THR A 330 -7.08 2.32 -4.43
C THR A 330 -8.17 2.61 -3.42
N LEU A 331 -7.80 2.99 -2.20
CA LEU A 331 -8.74 3.51 -1.20
C LEU A 331 -8.84 5.02 -1.37
N THR A 332 -10.01 5.51 -1.78
CA THR A 332 -10.27 6.94 -1.88
C THR A 332 -11.07 7.39 -0.67
N TYR A 333 -10.51 8.36 0.05
CA TYR A 333 -11.21 9.05 1.12
C TYR A 333 -11.81 10.33 0.54
N ASP A 334 -12.99 10.72 1.06
CA ASP A 334 -13.54 12.06 0.93
C ASP A 334 -13.65 12.76 2.31
N ARG A 335 -13.71 14.10 2.30
CA ARG A 335 -13.71 14.90 3.52
C ARG A 335 -15.10 14.92 4.14
N ASP A 336 -15.23 14.53 5.41
CA ASP A 336 -16.42 14.83 6.19
C ASP A 336 -16.26 16.11 6.99
N LEU A 337 -17.05 17.12 6.61
CA LEU A 337 -17.16 18.41 7.30
C LEU A 337 -18.31 18.43 8.32
N THR A 338 -19.10 17.37 8.43
CA THR A 338 -20.38 17.38 9.16
C THR A 338 -20.30 16.89 10.61
N GLY A 339 -19.22 16.25 11.02
CA GLY A 339 -19.11 15.62 12.34
C GLY A 339 -17.93 16.12 13.15
N ALA A 340 -18.18 17.06 14.06
CA ALA A 340 -17.28 17.41 15.15
C ALA A 340 -16.96 16.18 16.02
N LYS A 341 -15.92 15.43 15.66
CA LYS A 341 -15.24 14.54 16.61
C LYS A 341 -13.96 15.23 17.04
N THR A 342 -13.99 15.72 18.28
CA THR A 342 -12.87 16.35 18.99
C THR A 342 -11.89 15.31 19.55
N SER A 343 -12.02 14.04 19.15
CA SER A 343 -11.24 12.94 19.71
C SER A 343 -10.08 12.56 18.80
N LYS A 344 -8.95 12.24 19.44
CA LYS A 344 -7.78 11.64 18.79
C LYS A 344 -7.99 10.13 18.69
N GLY A 345 -7.74 9.55 17.52
CA GLY A 345 -7.91 8.11 17.29
C GLY A 345 -7.51 7.71 15.88
N VAL A 346 -7.90 6.51 15.47
CA VAL A 346 -7.60 5.92 14.16
C VAL A 346 -8.88 5.38 13.54
N TYR A 347 -9.07 5.62 12.24
CA TYR A 347 -10.04 4.88 11.45
C TYR A 347 -9.41 3.61 10.91
N ILE A 348 -10.09 2.49 11.15
CA ILE A 348 -9.81 1.19 10.56
C ILE A 348 -10.71 1.05 9.33
N THR A 349 -10.15 1.36 8.16
CA THR A 349 -10.80 1.13 6.88
C THR A 349 -10.60 -0.32 6.47
N GLN A 350 -11.70 -0.99 6.16
CA GLN A 350 -11.75 -2.40 5.82
C GLN A 350 -12.39 -2.50 4.44
N ALA A 351 -11.64 -2.91 3.42
CA ALA A 351 -12.17 -3.16 2.08
C ALA A 351 -12.07 -4.65 1.75
N VAL A 352 -13.22 -5.26 1.49
CA VAL A 352 -13.32 -6.69 1.15
C VAL A 352 -13.28 -6.83 -0.36
N ILE A 353 -12.36 -7.65 -0.85
CA ILE A 353 -12.15 -7.92 -2.28
C ILE A 353 -12.16 -9.43 -2.54
N PRO A 354 -12.73 -9.90 -3.67
CA PRO A 354 -12.71 -11.33 -4.01
C PRO A 354 -11.26 -11.84 -4.14
N LYS A 355 -10.93 -12.97 -3.50
CA LYS A 355 -9.54 -13.49 -3.41
C LYS A 355 -8.85 -13.72 -4.75
N GLY A 356 -9.63 -14.05 -5.79
CA GLY A 356 -9.11 -14.21 -7.15
C GLY A 356 -8.52 -12.90 -7.71
N ALA A 357 -8.98 -11.74 -7.27
CA ALA A 357 -8.62 -10.46 -7.87
C ALA A 357 -7.39 -9.78 -7.20
N CYS A 358 -6.47 -10.50 -6.53
CA CYS A 358 -5.51 -9.84 -5.62
C CYS A 358 -4.10 -10.41 -5.60
N HIS A 359 -3.74 -11.33 -6.50
CA HIS A 359 -2.38 -11.88 -6.50
C HIS A 359 -1.40 -10.76 -6.88
N ASN A 360 -0.44 -10.45 -5.99
CA ASN A 360 0.58 -9.39 -6.14
C ASN A 360 0.10 -7.94 -6.22
N TYR A 361 -1.13 -7.64 -5.81
CA TYR A 361 -1.62 -6.26 -5.86
C TYR A 361 -0.94 -5.37 -4.81
N LYS A 362 -0.78 -4.09 -5.15
CA LYS A 362 -0.43 -3.05 -4.17
C LYS A 362 -1.69 -2.33 -3.70
N ALA A 363 -1.74 -1.93 -2.44
CA ALA A 363 -2.78 -1.04 -1.96
C ALA A 363 -2.23 0.38 -1.83
N GLU A 364 -3.01 1.38 -2.21
CA GLU A 364 -2.66 2.79 -2.07
C GLU A 364 -3.85 3.61 -1.58
N VAL A 365 -3.54 4.76 -0.99
CA VAL A 365 -4.52 5.70 -0.44
C VAL A 365 -4.49 6.99 -1.23
N ILE A 366 -5.66 7.47 -1.63
CA ILE A 366 -5.88 8.80 -2.20
C ILE A 366 -6.80 9.57 -1.26
N ARG A 367 -6.38 10.77 -0.87
CA ARG A 367 -7.22 11.76 -0.17
C ARG A 367 -7.58 12.84 -1.18
N SER A 368 -8.85 12.88 -1.59
CA SER A 368 -9.29 13.72 -2.72
C SER A 368 -9.01 15.22 -2.53
N TRP A 369 -8.95 15.68 -1.28
CA TRP A 369 -8.77 17.10 -0.91
C TRP A 369 -7.33 17.49 -0.53
N GLU A 370 -6.39 16.54 -0.49
CA GLU A 370 -5.01 16.76 -0.03
C GLU A 370 -4.01 16.51 -1.16
N LYS A 371 -2.94 17.31 -1.19
CA LYS A 371 -1.74 17.00 -1.96
C LYS A 371 -0.53 16.87 -1.03
N PRO A 372 0.31 15.83 -1.18
CA PRO A 372 1.56 15.73 -0.44
C PRO A 372 2.46 16.93 -0.74
N VAL A 373 3.13 17.46 0.28
CA VAL A 373 4.18 18.47 0.08
C VAL A 373 5.50 17.76 -0.16
N LEU A 374 5.96 17.74 -1.41
CA LEU A 374 7.18 17.05 -1.82
C LEU A 374 8.33 18.02 -2.12
N LEU A 375 8.92 18.62 -1.10
CA LEU A 375 10.11 19.45 -1.30
C LEU A 375 11.30 19.03 -0.43
N ASP A 376 11.34 19.34 0.87
CA ASP A 376 12.36 18.79 1.78
C ASP A 376 12.04 19.18 3.23
N HIS A 377 12.26 18.27 4.19
CA HIS A 377 12.23 18.57 5.62
C HIS A 377 13.61 18.32 6.21
N LYS A 378 14.11 19.30 6.97
CA LYS A 378 15.36 19.18 7.72
C LYS A 378 15.12 19.50 9.18
N GLU A 379 15.81 18.74 10.02
CA GLU A 379 15.81 18.89 11.46
C GLU A 379 17.25 19.11 11.92
N TYR A 380 17.43 20.05 12.84
CA TYR A 380 18.72 20.41 13.40
C TYR A 380 18.62 20.48 14.92
N ASP A 381 19.49 19.73 15.60
CA ASP A 381 19.68 19.81 17.05
C ASP A 381 20.35 21.15 17.41
N LEU A 382 19.59 22.06 17.99
CA LEU A 382 20.08 23.38 18.39
C LEU A 382 21.07 23.28 19.55
N GLY A 383 20.93 22.29 20.43
CA GLY A 383 21.90 22.00 21.50
C GLY A 383 23.27 21.70 20.92
N MET A 384 23.33 20.75 19.99
CA MET A 384 24.58 20.38 19.31
C MET A 384 25.16 21.56 18.51
N LEU A 385 24.32 22.32 17.81
CA LEU A 385 24.76 23.50 17.06
C LEU A 385 25.34 24.58 18.00
N CYS A 386 24.70 24.86 19.13
CA CYS A 386 25.17 25.87 20.09
C CYS A 386 26.41 25.42 20.89
N GLU A 387 26.48 24.14 21.29
CA GLU A 387 27.63 23.56 22.01
C GLU A 387 28.90 23.55 21.16
N THR A 388 28.79 23.15 19.90
CA THR A 388 29.93 23.11 18.95
C THR A 388 30.59 24.48 18.79
N HIS A 389 29.84 25.55 19.01
CA HIS A 389 30.30 26.94 18.86
C HIS A 389 30.38 27.72 20.19
N ASN A 390 30.23 27.04 21.34
CA ASN A 390 30.32 27.60 22.69
C ASN A 390 29.40 28.82 22.91
N LYS A 391 28.13 28.70 22.51
CA LYS A 391 27.13 29.78 22.55
C LYS A 391 25.98 29.49 23.52
N ASP A 392 25.38 30.58 23.98
CA ASP A 392 24.25 30.58 24.90
C ASP A 392 22.94 30.24 24.17
N MET A 393 22.40 29.06 24.49
CA MET A 393 21.11 28.56 24.02
C MET A 393 19.92 29.46 24.41
N THR A 394 20.05 30.34 25.41
CA THR A 394 18.92 31.13 25.90
C THR A 394 18.29 32.03 24.84
N LYS A 395 19.05 32.39 23.80
CA LYS A 395 18.54 33.19 22.68
C LYS A 395 17.53 32.43 21.85
N THR A 396 17.63 31.10 21.72
CA THR A 396 16.75 30.34 20.84
C THR A 396 15.31 30.31 21.37
N PHE A 397 15.07 30.18 22.68
CA PHE A 397 13.72 30.10 23.30
C PHE A 397 12.68 31.18 22.91
N GLY A 398 13.06 32.23 22.17
CA GLY A 398 12.17 33.23 21.58
C GLY A 398 11.76 33.00 20.11
N MET A 399 12.32 32.00 19.42
CA MET A 399 12.00 31.71 18.02
C MET A 399 10.53 31.31 17.88
N LYS A 400 9.81 32.00 17.00
CA LYS A 400 8.38 31.75 16.74
C LYS A 400 8.18 31.04 15.41
N PRO A 401 7.23 30.10 15.31
CA PRO A 401 6.90 29.50 14.03
C PRO A 401 6.50 30.56 13.01
N ARG A 402 7.09 30.53 11.80
CA ARG A 402 6.78 31.49 10.74
C ARG A 402 7.10 30.96 9.34
N TRP A 403 6.46 31.59 8.36
CA TRP A 403 6.83 31.49 6.96
C TRP A 403 8.07 32.33 6.65
N VAL A 404 8.93 31.82 5.76
CA VAL A 404 9.98 32.55 5.05
C VAL A 404 9.86 32.27 3.55
N ASN A 405 10.16 33.26 2.71
CA ASN A 405 9.84 33.24 1.27
C ASN A 405 11.07 33.42 0.37
N SER A 406 12.26 33.33 0.96
CA SER A 406 13.52 33.33 0.26
C SER A 406 14.62 32.82 1.19
N GLN A 407 15.76 32.45 0.59
CA GLN A 407 16.98 32.13 1.35
C GLN A 407 17.45 33.33 2.20
N GLU A 408 17.36 34.55 1.67
CA GLU A 408 17.75 35.77 2.38
C GLU A 408 16.89 36.01 3.63
N GLU A 409 15.56 35.80 3.52
CA GLU A 409 14.65 35.92 4.65
C GLU A 409 14.86 34.82 5.71
N LEU A 410 15.29 33.63 5.29
CA LEU A 410 15.69 32.57 6.21
C LEU A 410 16.99 32.95 6.94
N ASP A 411 18.01 33.41 6.22
CA ASP A 411 19.30 33.79 6.80
C ASP A 411 19.14 34.96 7.80
N GLU A 412 18.33 35.96 7.46
CA GLU A 412 17.97 37.07 8.36
C GLU A 412 17.27 36.56 9.62
N TYR A 413 16.29 35.66 9.47
CA TYR A 413 15.58 35.09 10.60
C TYR A 413 16.51 34.30 11.52
N LEU A 414 17.32 33.40 10.96
CA LEU A 414 18.23 32.57 11.73
C LEU A 414 19.32 33.42 12.37
N GLY A 415 19.79 34.49 11.72
CA GLY A 415 20.80 35.42 12.25
C GLY A 415 20.39 36.17 13.51
N GLU A 416 19.09 36.26 13.81
CA GLU A 416 18.62 36.78 15.11
C GLU A 416 18.97 35.85 16.28
N TYR A 417 19.13 34.54 16.02
CA TYR A 417 19.21 33.49 17.05
C TYR A 417 20.49 32.66 16.99
N LEU A 418 21.04 32.43 15.80
CA LEU A 418 22.16 31.52 15.51
C LEU A 418 23.40 32.29 15.02
N THR A 419 24.55 31.61 14.98
CA THR A 419 25.79 32.19 14.42
C THR A 419 25.90 31.94 12.92
N ASP A 420 26.72 32.74 12.25
CA ASP A 420 27.01 32.58 10.82
C ASP A 420 27.50 31.15 10.50
N GLU A 421 28.32 30.54 11.36
CA GLU A 421 28.79 29.16 11.14
C GLU A 421 27.68 28.11 11.23
N ALA A 422 26.73 28.29 12.15
CA ALA A 422 25.56 27.41 12.25
C ALA A 422 24.64 27.58 11.04
N ILE A 423 24.45 28.83 10.56
CA ILE A 423 23.67 29.14 9.36
C ILE A 423 24.33 28.54 8.11
N GLU A 424 25.66 28.63 7.97
CA GLU A 424 26.38 27.97 6.88
C GLU A 424 26.14 26.45 6.87
N LEU A 425 26.11 25.81 8.05
CA LEU A 425 25.87 24.37 8.18
C LEU A 425 24.43 23.97 7.81
N ILE A 426 23.46 24.83 8.14
CA ILE A 426 22.07 24.69 7.73
C ILE A 426 21.97 24.85 6.20
N ASN A 427 22.54 25.92 5.65
CA ASN A 427 22.47 26.26 4.22
C ASN A 427 23.23 25.28 3.32
N ALA A 428 24.28 24.64 3.80
CA ALA A 428 25.01 23.62 3.03
C ALA A 428 24.12 22.43 2.61
N LYS A 429 22.95 22.26 3.23
CA LYS A 429 22.05 21.12 3.03
C LYS A 429 20.64 21.52 2.59
N LEU A 430 20.41 22.79 2.26
CA LEU A 430 19.09 23.35 2.00
C LEU A 430 19.11 24.31 0.82
N TYR A 431 18.01 24.33 0.06
CA TYR A 431 17.74 25.36 -0.94
C TYR A 431 16.29 25.83 -0.80
N VAL A 432 16.10 27.08 -0.40
CA VAL A 432 14.79 27.59 0.02
C VAL A 432 14.20 28.56 -1.01
N HIS A 433 13.06 28.17 -1.58
CA HIS A 433 12.17 29.08 -2.30
C HIS A 433 11.14 29.68 -1.33
N SER A 434 10.45 28.83 -0.59
CA SER A 434 9.70 29.18 0.62
C SER A 434 9.90 28.07 1.65
N ALA A 435 9.77 28.38 2.93
CA ALA A 435 9.78 27.40 3.99
C ALA A 435 8.88 27.82 5.15
N TYR A 436 8.33 26.83 5.83
CA TYR A 436 7.81 27.02 7.17
C TYR A 436 8.86 26.56 8.18
N VAL A 437 9.20 27.47 9.09
CA VAL A 437 10.20 27.24 10.14
C VAL A 437 9.48 27.19 11.46
N TRP A 438 9.71 26.13 12.24
CA TRP A 438 9.25 26.05 13.62
C TRP A 438 10.35 25.46 14.49
N VAL A 439 10.27 25.75 15.78
CA VAL A 439 11.16 25.15 16.76
C VAL A 439 10.31 24.40 17.76
N ASP A 440 10.75 23.19 18.05
CA ASP A 440 10.21 22.36 19.09
C ASP A 440 11.00 22.61 20.39
N TYR A 441 10.32 23.20 21.38
CA TYR A 441 10.84 23.49 22.71
C TYR A 441 10.11 22.63 23.75
N ASP A 442 9.90 21.35 23.49
CA ASP A 442 9.20 20.55 24.48
C ASP A 442 10.09 20.19 25.68
N VAL A 443 9.43 20.06 26.83
CA VAL A 443 10.03 19.66 28.09
C VAL A 443 10.54 18.23 27.94
N ILE A 444 11.86 18.08 27.81
CA ILE A 444 12.64 16.88 28.18
C ILE A 444 12.14 15.57 27.54
N GLY A 445 12.55 15.28 26.31
CA GLY A 445 12.60 13.89 25.81
C GLY A 445 11.53 13.44 24.82
N ALA A 446 10.76 14.34 24.20
CA ALA A 446 9.93 14.05 23.03
C ALA A 446 10.55 14.72 21.80
N THR A 447 11.16 13.96 20.89
CA THR A 447 11.53 14.51 19.57
C THR A 447 10.29 14.45 18.69
N HIS A 448 9.71 15.60 18.31
CA HIS A 448 8.62 15.65 17.34
C HIS A 448 9.19 15.47 15.92
N LYS A 449 9.30 14.22 15.47
CA LYS A 449 9.74 13.95 14.10
C LYS A 449 8.57 14.17 13.14
N LEU A 450 8.75 15.00 12.11
CA LEU A 450 7.76 15.14 11.04
C LEU A 450 7.58 13.79 10.34
N SER A 451 6.35 13.27 10.35
CA SER A 451 5.97 12.00 9.71
C SER A 451 5.36 12.22 8.34
N SER A 452 4.47 13.19 8.22
CA SER A 452 3.84 13.53 6.95
C SER A 452 3.38 14.99 6.93
N SER A 453 3.18 15.51 5.72
CA SER A 453 2.66 16.85 5.51
C SER A 453 1.72 16.87 4.31
N TYR A 454 0.63 17.60 4.45
CA TYR A 454 -0.41 17.69 3.43
C TYR A 454 -0.91 19.12 3.30
N VAL A 455 -1.27 19.50 2.07
CA VAL A 455 -1.91 20.79 1.81
C VAL A 455 -3.36 20.57 1.46
N SER A 456 -4.23 21.21 2.23
CA SER A 456 -5.64 21.43 1.91
C SER A 456 -5.72 22.65 1.00
N GLN A 457 -5.88 22.44 -0.32
CA GLN A 457 -5.89 23.55 -1.29
C GLN A 457 -7.10 24.46 -1.10
N ASP A 458 -8.25 23.89 -0.70
CA ASP A 458 -9.51 24.64 -0.56
C ASP A 458 -9.52 25.55 0.68
N GLU A 459 -8.90 25.11 1.76
CA GLU A 459 -8.90 25.86 3.04
C GLU A 459 -7.65 26.72 3.22
N LYS A 460 -6.66 26.58 2.34
CA LYS A 460 -5.34 27.19 2.48
C LYS A 460 -4.69 26.83 3.81
N ILE A 461 -4.69 25.53 4.12
CA ILE A 461 -4.10 24.97 5.33
C ILE A 461 -2.98 24.00 4.95
N LEU A 462 -1.84 24.12 5.63
CA LEU A 462 -0.75 23.16 5.66
C LEU A 462 -0.83 22.37 6.96
N GLU A 463 -1.14 21.08 6.86
CA GLU A 463 -1.18 20.17 8.01
C GLU A 463 0.14 19.42 8.11
N LEU A 464 0.75 19.47 9.29
CA LEU A 464 2.01 18.80 9.63
C LEU A 464 1.74 17.77 10.71
N ASN A 465 1.97 16.49 10.41
CA ASN A 465 1.81 15.41 11.38
C ASN A 465 3.18 15.07 11.96
N THR A 466 3.34 15.24 13.27
CA THR A 466 4.57 14.92 13.99
C THR A 466 4.34 13.71 14.90
N VAL A 467 5.42 12.98 15.19
CA VAL A 467 5.39 11.82 16.08
C VAL A 467 6.51 11.89 17.10
N SER A 468 6.16 11.59 18.35
CA SER A 468 7.12 11.36 19.44
C SER A 468 7.10 9.90 19.91
N SER A 469 8.28 9.33 20.21
CA SER A 469 8.49 7.89 20.47
C SER A 469 9.06 7.54 21.85
N THR A 470 9.39 8.53 22.68
CA THR A 470 10.10 8.31 23.96
C THR A 470 9.33 8.89 25.14
N PRO A 471 9.26 8.17 26.28
CA PRO A 471 8.96 8.83 27.54
C PRO A 471 10.19 9.64 27.94
N PHE A 472 9.91 10.88 28.33
CA PHE A 472 10.76 11.85 28.98
C PHE A 472 12.07 11.30 29.60
N GLY A 473 13.22 11.74 29.06
CA GLY A 473 14.56 11.49 29.61
C GLY A 473 15.30 12.82 29.80
N ASP A 474 15.94 13.00 30.97
CA ASP A 474 16.47 14.22 31.63
C ASP A 474 17.41 15.17 30.83
N ILE A 475 17.50 15.05 29.52
CA ILE A 475 18.28 15.97 28.67
C ILE A 475 17.35 16.51 27.59
N GLY A 476 16.63 17.59 27.90
CA GLY A 476 15.85 18.33 26.91
C GLY A 476 16.75 18.89 25.80
N GLY A 477 16.29 18.76 24.55
CA GLY A 477 16.91 19.35 23.37
C GLY A 477 15.91 20.26 22.66
N ALA A 478 16.40 21.31 22.00
CA ALA A 478 15.59 22.16 21.14
C ALA A 478 15.90 21.81 19.69
N PHE A 479 14.86 21.54 18.88
CA PHE A 479 15.04 21.13 17.49
C PHE A 479 14.46 22.17 16.54
N LEU A 480 15.32 22.69 15.67
CA LEU A 480 14.91 23.57 14.59
C LEU A 480 14.46 22.71 13.41
N HIS A 481 13.22 22.90 13.00
CA HIS A 481 12.66 22.25 11.83
C HIS A 481 12.43 23.26 10.71
N ILE A 482 12.84 22.89 9.51
CA ILE A 482 12.67 23.68 8.30
C ILE A 482 12.00 22.78 7.27
N LEU A 483 10.73 23.05 6.98
CA LEU A 483 10.00 22.42 5.88
C LEU A 483 10.05 23.36 4.68
N THR A 484 10.83 23.01 3.68
CA THR A 484 10.86 23.73 2.41
C THR A 484 9.61 23.43 1.60
N THR A 485 9.07 24.45 0.95
CA THR A 485 7.82 24.39 0.20
C THR A 485 7.92 25.25 -1.07
N SER A 486 6.91 25.13 -1.93
CA SER A 486 6.75 25.98 -3.10
C SER A 486 6.10 27.29 -2.66
N ASN A 487 6.34 28.36 -3.43
CA ASN A 487 5.88 29.70 -3.06
C ASN A 487 4.35 29.87 -3.15
N ASP A 488 3.65 28.97 -3.82
CA ASP A 488 2.20 28.99 -4.02
C ASP A 488 1.40 28.66 -2.74
N ILE A 489 2.03 27.99 -1.76
CA ILE A 489 1.42 27.69 -0.46
C ILE A 489 1.90 28.62 0.67
N SER A 490 2.71 29.63 0.35
CA SER A 490 3.15 30.61 1.33
C SER A 490 1.96 31.35 1.96
N GLY A 491 2.02 31.51 3.29
CA GLY A 491 1.00 32.20 4.06
C GLY A 491 -0.25 31.36 4.34
N TYR A 492 -0.23 30.06 4.01
CA TYR A 492 -1.27 29.13 4.45
C TYR A 492 -1.24 29.01 5.98
N GLU A 493 -2.41 28.77 6.59
CA GLU A 493 -2.48 28.47 8.02
C GLU A 493 -1.76 27.14 8.26
N VAL A 494 -0.88 27.08 9.24
CA VAL A 494 -0.15 25.85 9.57
C VAL A 494 -0.74 25.23 10.81
N LYS A 495 -1.20 23.98 10.68
CA LYS A 495 -1.67 23.16 11.79
C LYS A 495 -0.68 22.04 12.03
N ILE A 496 -0.17 21.95 13.26
CA ILE A 496 0.73 20.90 13.68
C ILE A 496 -0.08 19.91 14.53
N HIS A 497 0.02 18.64 14.18
CA HIS A 497 -0.70 17.54 14.81
C HIS A 497 0.30 16.59 15.46
N ASP A 498 0.28 16.53 16.79
CA ASP A 498 1.22 15.71 17.55
C ASP A 498 0.58 14.38 17.95
N PHE A 499 1.17 13.29 17.45
CA PHE A 499 0.83 11.92 17.81
C PHE A 499 1.87 11.36 18.77
N TYR A 500 1.42 10.98 19.96
CA TYR A 500 2.23 10.31 20.96
C TYR A 500 2.13 8.80 20.76
N VAL A 501 3.26 8.16 20.53
CA VAL A 501 3.31 6.74 20.17
C VAL A 501 4.06 6.00 21.26
N ASN A 502 3.36 5.77 22.37
CA ASN A 502 3.90 5.09 23.54
C ASN A 502 2.83 4.19 24.17
N ASP A 503 3.13 2.90 24.26
CA ASP A 503 2.27 1.89 24.92
C ASP A 503 2.00 2.21 26.39
N ASN A 504 2.96 2.89 27.04
CA ASN A 504 2.83 3.32 28.43
C ASN A 504 1.98 4.60 28.59
N TYR A 505 1.58 5.23 27.49
CA TYR A 505 0.75 6.44 27.51
C TYR A 505 -0.24 6.38 26.34
N PRO A 506 -1.23 5.47 26.41
CA PRO A 506 -2.19 5.28 25.34
C PRO A 506 -2.99 6.58 25.12
N ILE A 507 -3.27 6.88 23.86
CA ILE A 507 -4.21 7.95 23.50
C ILE A 507 -5.61 7.41 23.77
N LEU A 508 -6.28 7.92 24.80
CA LEU A 508 -7.62 7.48 25.19
C LEU A 508 -8.70 8.43 24.65
N ASP A 509 -9.82 7.88 24.19
CA ASP A 509 -10.99 8.66 23.75
C ASP A 509 -11.80 9.19 24.95
N LYS A 510 -11.71 8.50 26.09
CA LYS A 510 -12.41 8.83 27.34
C LYS A 510 -11.42 8.97 28.49
N GLU A 511 -11.83 9.71 29.52
CA GLU A 511 -11.06 9.74 30.77
C GLU A 511 -11.09 8.33 31.41
N PRO A 512 -9.92 7.73 31.69
CA PRO A 512 -9.83 6.44 32.36
C PRO A 512 -10.35 6.53 33.80
N ILE A 513 -10.76 5.39 34.36
CA ILE A 513 -11.17 5.31 35.77
C ILE A 513 -9.91 5.26 36.63
N GLU A 514 -9.82 6.18 37.59
CA GLU A 514 -8.71 6.28 38.54
C GLU A 514 -9.07 5.61 39.88
N ILE A 515 -8.25 4.66 40.33
CA ILE A 515 -8.40 3.96 41.60
C ILE A 515 -7.10 4.07 42.40
N ASP A 516 -7.13 4.82 43.50
CA ASP A 516 -5.95 5.08 44.31
C ASP A 516 -5.66 3.91 45.28
N PHE A 517 -4.41 3.43 45.29
CA PHE A 517 -3.95 2.38 46.20
C PHE A 517 -3.32 2.88 47.50
N MET A 518 -3.08 4.19 47.67
CA MET A 518 -2.42 4.74 48.86
C MET A 518 -2.99 6.10 49.26
N ASP A 519 -3.07 6.36 50.56
CA ASP A 519 -3.51 7.65 51.13
C ASP A 519 -2.48 8.76 50.84
N GLY A 520 -2.76 9.56 49.80
CA GLY A 520 -2.70 11.03 49.82
C GLY A 520 -1.39 11.78 50.11
N SER A 521 -0.32 11.15 50.58
CA SER A 521 0.94 11.84 50.89
C SER A 521 1.85 11.96 49.66
N LEU A 522 1.38 12.72 48.67
CA LEU A 522 2.07 13.49 47.62
C LEU A 522 3.36 13.00 46.90
N TYR A 523 3.93 11.84 47.18
CA TYR A 523 5.20 11.41 46.58
C TYR A 523 5.32 9.91 46.24
N ASP A 524 4.37 9.06 46.67
CA ASP A 524 4.45 7.60 46.50
C ASP A 524 3.09 6.94 46.17
N SER A 525 2.11 7.71 45.69
CA SER A 525 0.78 7.17 45.34
C SER A 525 0.87 6.32 44.07
N ARG A 526 0.64 5.01 44.21
CA ARG A 526 0.30 4.14 43.08
C ARG A 526 -1.19 4.28 42.80
N THR A 527 -1.54 4.63 41.58
CA THR A 527 -2.91 4.76 41.11
C THR A 527 -3.10 3.76 39.98
N LEU A 528 -4.17 2.96 40.05
CA LEU A 528 -4.64 2.14 38.94
C LEU A 528 -5.45 3.02 38.01
N PHE A 529 -5.12 2.97 36.74
CA PHE A 529 -5.90 3.52 35.66
C PHE A 529 -6.55 2.36 34.92
N VAL A 530 -7.88 2.39 34.82
CA VAL A 530 -8.66 1.36 34.13
C VAL A 530 -9.31 1.99 32.91
N ASN A 531 -8.90 1.55 31.72
CA ASN A 531 -9.55 1.93 30.48
C ASN A 531 -10.54 0.84 30.05
N GLN A 532 -11.84 1.09 30.19
CA GLN A 532 -12.89 0.17 29.79
C GLN A 532 -13.49 0.60 28.45
N TYR A 533 -13.50 -0.30 27.47
CA TYR A 533 -13.94 0.00 26.11
C TYR A 533 -14.57 -1.22 25.43
N GLY A 534 -15.29 -0.95 24.34
CA GLY A 534 -15.87 -1.96 23.48
C GLY A 534 -15.63 -1.65 22.00
N PHE A 535 -15.46 -2.69 21.19
CA PHE A 535 -15.27 -2.58 19.75
C PHE A 535 -15.86 -3.80 19.03
N GLY A 536 -16.75 -3.56 18.06
CA GLY A 536 -17.39 -4.63 17.27
C GLY A 536 -18.01 -5.76 18.10
N GLY A 537 -18.59 -5.45 19.27
CA GLY A 537 -19.23 -6.42 20.17
C GLY A 537 -18.30 -7.12 21.16
N GLU A 538 -16.99 -6.88 21.09
CA GLU A 538 -16.00 -7.32 22.08
C GLU A 538 -15.74 -6.20 23.10
N TYR A 539 -15.54 -6.56 24.38
CA TYR A 539 -15.37 -5.59 25.46
C TYR A 539 -14.19 -5.96 26.37
N SER A 540 -13.46 -4.97 26.87
CA SER A 540 -12.28 -5.19 27.71
C SER A 540 -11.99 -4.03 28.65
N ALA A 541 -11.23 -4.32 29.70
CA ALA A 541 -10.63 -3.35 30.60
C ALA A 541 -9.11 -3.49 30.58
N ASP A 542 -8.42 -2.48 30.07
CA ASP A 542 -6.96 -2.41 30.12
C ASP A 542 -6.53 -1.70 31.41
N LEU A 543 -5.55 -2.29 32.09
CA LEU A 543 -5.08 -1.86 33.40
C LEU A 543 -3.70 -1.23 33.29
N TYR A 544 -3.52 -0.05 33.89
CA TYR A 544 -2.27 0.69 33.90
C TYR A 544 -1.92 1.14 35.32
N LEU A 545 -0.65 1.00 35.74
CA LEU A 545 -0.20 1.45 37.07
C LEU A 545 0.74 2.65 36.97
N THR A 546 0.56 3.66 37.82
CA THR A 546 1.56 4.73 37.93
C THR A 546 2.80 4.31 38.72
N HIS A 547 3.97 4.74 38.27
CA HIS A 547 5.22 4.65 39.04
C HIS A 547 5.34 5.77 40.07
N SER A 548 5.92 5.45 41.22
CA SER A 548 6.29 6.38 42.29
C SER A 548 7.55 7.18 41.90
N GLY A 549 7.40 8.48 41.65
CA GLY A 549 8.51 9.38 41.35
C GLY A 549 8.05 10.84 41.29
N GLY A 550 8.26 11.58 42.38
CA GLY A 550 7.75 12.94 42.59
C GLY A 550 8.05 13.93 41.46
N GLY A 551 7.04 14.22 40.67
CA GLY A 551 6.90 15.39 39.81
C GLY A 551 5.47 15.92 39.91
N PRO A 552 5.18 17.15 39.46
CA PRO A 552 3.80 17.65 39.42
C PRO A 552 2.91 16.61 38.72
N ILE A 553 1.72 16.39 39.30
CA ILE A 553 0.69 15.35 39.12
C ILE A 553 0.28 15.03 37.66
N ARG A 554 0.95 15.59 36.65
CA ARG A 554 0.70 15.40 35.22
C ARG A 554 1.64 14.41 34.52
N TYR A 555 2.64 13.84 35.20
CA TYR A 555 3.74 13.12 34.54
C TYR A 555 4.13 11.78 35.18
N SER A 556 3.16 11.01 35.64
CA SER A 556 3.40 9.64 36.09
C SER A 556 3.68 8.73 34.89
N SER A 557 4.77 7.95 34.92
CA SER A 557 4.97 6.84 33.98
C SER A 557 3.98 5.73 34.30
N TYR A 558 3.09 5.43 33.35
CA TYR A 558 2.18 4.30 33.48
C TYR A 558 2.88 3.02 33.01
N GLU A 559 2.56 1.90 33.64
CA GLU A 559 2.95 0.55 33.22
C GLU A 559 1.68 -0.16 32.77
N TYR A 560 1.59 -0.59 31.51
CA TYR A 560 0.53 -1.49 31.10
C TYR A 560 0.70 -2.84 31.81
N ILE A 561 -0.29 -3.23 32.59
CA ILE A 561 -0.25 -4.39 33.47
C ILE A 561 -0.89 -5.60 32.80
N GLY A 562 -1.96 -5.38 32.03
CA GLY A 562 -2.70 -6.41 31.35
C GLY A 562 -4.14 -6.01 31.01
N THR A 563 -4.87 -6.96 30.42
CA THR A 563 -6.27 -6.78 30.01
C THR A 563 -7.17 -7.79 30.72
N ILE A 564 -8.36 -7.34 31.07
CA ILE A 564 -9.48 -8.18 31.52
C ILE A 564 -10.57 -8.18 30.45
N GLU A 565 -11.05 -9.37 30.08
CA GLU A 565 -12.18 -9.52 29.15
C GLU A 565 -13.50 -9.25 29.86
N LEU A 566 -14.39 -8.49 29.22
CA LEU A 566 -15.67 -8.07 29.79
C LEU A 566 -16.85 -8.53 28.94
N PHE A 567 -18.00 -8.69 29.58
CA PHE A 567 -19.29 -8.83 28.92
C PHE A 567 -19.73 -7.48 28.29
N PRO A 568 -20.52 -7.50 27.19
CA PRO A 568 -21.01 -6.29 26.59
C PRO A 568 -21.63 -5.27 27.55
N ASP A 569 -21.16 -4.03 27.42
CA ASP A 569 -21.60 -2.85 28.18
C ASP A 569 -21.51 -3.01 29.72
N TYR A 570 -20.65 -3.91 30.21
CA TYR A 570 -20.44 -4.11 31.64
C TYR A 570 -19.18 -3.36 32.13
N GLU A 571 -19.32 -2.61 33.22
CA GLU A 571 -18.28 -1.73 33.75
C GLU A 571 -17.96 -2.04 35.23
N PRO A 572 -17.26 -3.16 35.53
CA PRO A 572 -17.07 -3.64 36.90
C PRO A 572 -16.27 -2.69 37.80
N PHE A 573 -15.46 -1.80 37.24
CA PHE A 573 -14.59 -0.88 37.99
C PHE A 573 -15.27 0.46 38.33
N THR A 574 -16.59 0.56 38.18
CA THR A 574 -17.34 1.80 38.46
C THR A 574 -17.94 1.83 39.86
N GLY A 575 -18.15 3.03 40.38
CA GLY A 575 -18.81 3.27 41.68
C GLY A 575 -17.84 3.61 42.82
N GLU A 576 -18.40 3.76 44.02
CA GLU A 576 -17.61 4.01 45.22
C GLU A 576 -16.83 2.77 45.63
N TYR A 577 -15.60 2.98 46.11
CA TYR A 577 -14.75 1.93 46.64
C TYR A 577 -14.23 2.29 48.03
N THR A 578 -13.85 1.26 48.78
CA THR A 578 -13.22 1.39 50.10
C THR A 578 -11.78 0.92 50.05
N TYR A 579 -10.87 1.71 50.61
CA TYR A 579 -9.48 1.37 50.82
C TYR A 579 -9.27 0.75 52.20
N THR A 580 -8.41 -0.26 52.30
CA THR A 580 -7.99 -0.91 53.54
C THR A 580 -6.50 -1.24 53.49
N GLU A 581 -5.75 -0.75 54.48
CA GLU A 581 -4.38 -1.20 54.75
C GLU A 581 -4.46 -2.41 55.69
N ASN A 582 -3.86 -3.53 55.26
CA ASN A 582 -3.90 -4.79 56.01
C ASN A 582 -2.66 -4.95 56.90
N ASP A 583 -2.80 -5.77 57.96
CA ASP A 583 -1.70 -6.05 58.92
C ASP A 583 -0.45 -6.69 58.26
N ASP A 584 -0.59 -7.31 57.09
CA ASP A 584 0.49 -7.92 56.31
C ASP A 584 1.26 -6.88 55.44
N GLY A 585 0.89 -5.59 55.53
CA GLY A 585 1.47 -4.51 54.72
C GLY A 585 0.90 -4.45 53.30
N SER A 586 -0.09 -5.28 52.97
CA SER A 586 -0.79 -5.19 51.68
C SER A 586 -1.89 -4.13 51.70
N HIS A 587 -2.14 -3.57 50.52
CA HIS A 587 -3.22 -2.62 50.31
C HIS A 587 -4.36 -3.30 49.55
N THR A 588 -5.59 -3.14 50.03
CA THR A 588 -6.79 -3.68 49.39
C THR A 588 -7.78 -2.57 49.08
N VAL A 589 -8.24 -2.53 47.84
CA VAL A 589 -9.35 -1.67 47.40
C VAL A 589 -10.51 -2.56 47.02
N THR A 590 -11.70 -2.27 47.54
CA THR A 590 -12.90 -3.07 47.25
C THR A 590 -14.05 -2.17 46.81
N GLY A 591 -14.58 -2.42 45.62
CA GLY A 591 -15.82 -1.85 45.11
C GLY A 591 -16.97 -2.87 45.14
N SER A 592 -18.09 -2.55 44.49
CA SER A 592 -19.25 -3.44 44.42
C SER A 592 -19.00 -4.72 43.64
N ASP A 593 -18.24 -4.62 42.54
CA ASP A 593 -18.03 -5.72 41.59
C ASP A 593 -16.55 -6.06 41.37
N PHE A 594 -15.65 -5.46 42.16
CA PHE A 594 -14.22 -5.71 42.08
C PHE A 594 -13.52 -5.62 43.44
N SER A 595 -12.39 -6.29 43.56
CA SER A 595 -11.44 -6.20 44.66
C SER A 595 -10.02 -6.26 44.09
N LEU A 596 -9.18 -5.33 44.52
CA LEU A 596 -7.79 -5.20 44.12
C LEU A 596 -6.92 -5.45 45.35
N LYS A 597 -5.91 -6.30 45.23
CA LYS A 597 -4.89 -6.49 46.27
C LYS A 597 -3.50 -6.36 45.66
N TYR A 598 -2.72 -5.40 46.15
CA TYR A 598 -1.33 -5.26 45.77
C TYR A 598 -0.41 -5.78 46.89
N THR A 599 0.50 -6.70 46.57
CA THR A 599 1.45 -7.27 47.53
C THR A 599 2.71 -7.74 46.81
N ASP A 600 3.90 -7.34 47.29
CA ASP A 600 5.20 -7.81 46.80
C ASP A 600 5.39 -7.77 45.26
N GLY A 601 4.92 -6.70 44.60
CA GLY A 601 5.03 -6.57 43.14
C GLY A 601 4.01 -7.40 42.36
N ILE A 602 2.99 -7.96 43.01
CA ILE A 602 1.88 -8.65 42.34
C ILE A 602 0.60 -7.87 42.60
N LEU A 603 -0.11 -7.52 41.52
CA LEU A 603 -1.48 -7.03 41.59
C LEU A 603 -2.43 -8.18 41.31
N LYS A 604 -3.25 -8.50 42.32
CA LYS A 604 -4.39 -9.40 42.17
C LYS A 604 -5.63 -8.57 41.93
N VAL A 605 -6.34 -8.89 40.85
CA VAL A 605 -7.63 -8.29 40.50
C VAL A 605 -8.67 -9.38 40.54
N SER A 606 -9.62 -9.26 41.46
CA SER A 606 -10.80 -10.12 41.52
C SER A 606 -11.98 -9.29 41.08
N CYS A 607 -12.61 -9.59 39.95
CA CYS A 607 -13.78 -8.84 39.49
C CYS A 607 -14.82 -9.73 38.83
N LYS A 608 -16.07 -9.27 38.83
CA LYS A 608 -17.07 -9.83 37.94
C LYS A 608 -16.76 -9.42 36.51
N THR A 609 -17.04 -10.29 35.56
CA THR A 609 -16.88 -10.02 34.12
C THR A 609 -18.22 -9.85 33.42
N SER A 610 -19.32 -10.20 34.09
CA SER A 610 -20.71 -9.96 33.68
C SER A 610 -21.64 -9.72 34.89
N PRO A 611 -22.85 -9.16 34.72
CA PRO A 611 -23.75 -8.81 35.82
C PRO A 611 -24.06 -9.96 36.80
N ASP A 612 -24.15 -11.19 36.30
CA ASP A 612 -24.52 -12.39 37.06
C ASP A 612 -23.34 -13.38 37.22
N SER A 613 -22.12 -12.97 36.88
CA SER A 613 -20.93 -13.82 37.02
C SER A 613 -20.43 -13.92 38.47
N ASP A 614 -19.82 -15.07 38.78
CA ASP A 614 -18.91 -15.18 39.92
C ASP A 614 -17.65 -14.34 39.69
N TYR A 615 -16.96 -13.98 40.77
CA TYR A 615 -15.68 -13.28 40.69
C TYR A 615 -14.64 -14.14 39.95
N THR A 616 -13.92 -13.51 39.03
CA THR A 616 -12.77 -14.08 38.34
C THR A 616 -11.51 -13.42 38.85
N ASP A 617 -10.52 -14.24 39.21
CA ASP A 617 -9.23 -13.77 39.72
C ASP A 617 -8.20 -13.68 38.59
N TYR A 618 -7.55 -12.54 38.51
CA TYR A 618 -6.42 -12.23 37.63
C TYR A 618 -5.21 -11.88 38.48
N GLU A 619 -4.03 -12.35 38.09
CA GLU A 619 -2.77 -12.00 38.74
C GLU A 619 -1.83 -11.39 37.71
N PHE A 620 -1.28 -10.23 38.05
CA PHE A 620 -0.34 -9.51 37.20
C PHE A 620 0.95 -9.20 37.97
N GLU A 621 2.10 -9.52 37.38
CA GLU A 621 3.41 -9.12 37.89
C GLU A 621 3.69 -7.66 37.51
N ILE A 622 4.09 -6.84 38.48
CA ILE A 622 4.42 -5.43 38.34
C ILE A 622 5.92 -5.25 38.58
N GLY A 623 6.63 -4.68 37.62
CA GLY A 623 8.05 -4.36 37.74
C GLY A 623 9.00 -5.56 37.55
N LYS A 624 9.57 -5.67 36.33
CA LYS A 624 10.90 -6.25 36.08
C LYS A 624 11.84 -5.19 35.53
#